data_AF-A0A3A4AUL7-F1
#
_entry.id   AF-A0A3A4AUL7-F1
#
_cell.length_a   1.000
_cell.length_b   1.000
_cell.length_c   1.000
_cell.angle_alpha   90.00
_cell.angle_beta   90.00
_cell.angle_gamma   90.00
#
_symmetry.space_group_name_H-M   'P 1'
#
loop_
_entity.id
_entity.type
_entity.pdbx_description
1 polymer ?
#
loop_
_entity_poly.entity_id
_entity_poly.type
_entity_poly.pdbx_seq_one_letter_code
_entity_poly.pdbx_strand_id
1 'polypeptide(L)' 'MITRAVAEYEAGETPEARCARDADRLDCLLQAREYEEQGRRNVQPWIETSLAGLVTASAQRVALEALTQGTLVWLERTSR' A
#
# COMPACT_ATOMS: atom_id res chain seq x y z
N MET A 1 2.02 10.43 25.14
CA MET A 1 1.11 10.49 23.97
C MET A 1 1.55 9.53 22.87
N ILE A 2 2.78 9.63 22.35
CA ILE A 2 3.27 8.76 21.25
C ILE A 2 3.22 7.27 21.60
N THR A 3 3.68 6.87 22.79
CA THR A 3 3.70 5.46 23.22
C THR A 3 2.34 4.78 23.18
N ARG A 4 1.26 5.52 23.44
CA ARG A 4 -0.11 4.99 23.37
C ARG A 4 -0.52 4.69 21.93
N ALA A 5 -0.20 5.59 20.99
CA ALA A 5 -0.48 5.40 19.58
C ALA A 5 0.34 4.25 18.99
N VAL A 6 1.61 4.11 19.41
CA VAL A 6 2.45 2.96 19.03
C VAL A 6 1.83 1.67 19.54
N ALA A 7 1.44 1.59 20.81
CA ALA A 7 0.81 0.38 21.36
C ALA A 7 -0.51 0.03 20.65
N GLU A 8 -1.32 1.02 20.32
CA GLU A 8 -2.57 0.84 19.56
C GLU A 8 -2.31 0.30 18.14
N TYR A 9 -1.38 0.91 17.43
CA TYR A 9 -0.94 0.44 16.11
C TYR A 9 -0.45 -1.01 16.21
N GLU A 10 0.42 -1.29 17.19
CA GLU A 10 1.00 -2.62 17.38
C GLU A 10 -0.06 -3.68 17.71
N ALA A 11 -1.09 -3.34 18.48
CA ALA A 11 -2.21 -4.25 18.73
C ALA A 11 -3.02 -4.55 17.46
N GLY A 12 -3.21 -3.57 16.56
CA GLY A 12 -3.95 -3.78 15.30
C GLY A 12 -5.45 -4.06 15.49
N GLU A 13 -5.99 -3.71 16.65
CA GLU A 13 -7.36 -4.04 17.05
C GLU A 13 -8.36 -2.96 16.64
N THR A 14 -7.93 -1.70 16.60
CA THR A 14 -8.79 -0.55 16.25
C THR A 14 -8.92 -0.40 14.73
N PRO A 15 -10.04 0.17 14.24
CA PRO A 15 -10.18 0.52 12.83
C PRO A 15 -9.04 1.41 12.31
N GLU A 16 -8.61 2.37 13.11
CA GLU A 16 -7.51 3.29 12.82
C GLU A 16 -6.19 2.54 12.69
N ALA A 17 -5.86 1.63 13.61
CA ALA A 17 -4.65 0.81 13.54
C ALA A 17 -4.64 -0.11 12.30
N ARG A 18 -5.78 -0.71 11.96
CA ARG A 18 -5.90 -1.55 10.75
C ARG A 18 -5.74 -0.72 9.47
N CYS A 19 -6.37 0.44 9.42
CA CYS A 19 -6.25 1.37 8.30
C CYS A 19 -4.79 1.84 8.13
N ALA A 20 -4.11 2.20 9.22
CA ALA A 20 -2.71 2.60 9.19
C ALA A 20 -1.79 1.46 8.71
N ARG A 21 -1.99 0.23 9.20
CA ARG A 21 -1.24 -0.95 8.76
C ARG A 21 -1.45 -1.26 7.27
N ASP A 22 -2.67 -1.10 6.77
CA ASP A 22 -2.96 -1.23 5.35
C ASP A 22 -2.29 -0.13 4.53
N ALA A 23 -2.27 1.11 5.02
CA ALA A 23 -1.59 2.22 4.36
C ALA A 23 -0.09 1.97 4.21
N ASP A 24 0.59 1.45 5.24
CA ASP A 24 2.02 1.09 5.15
C ASP A 24 2.29 0.00 4.10
N ARG A 25 1.36 -0.97 3.95
CA ARG A 25 1.46 -2.00 2.92
C ARG A 25 1.20 -1.46 1.52
N LEU A 26 0.24 -0.55 1.38
CA LEU A 26 -0.03 0.12 0.11
C LEU A 26 1.17 0.97 -0.35
N ASP A 27 1.84 1.65 0.57
CA ASP A 27 3.08 2.39 0.28
C ASP A 27 4.17 1.45 -0.26
N CYS A 28 4.41 0.33 0.43
CA CYS A 28 5.35 -0.71 -0.02
C CYS A 28 4.97 -1.29 -1.39
N LEU A 29 3.69 -1.57 -1.63
CA LEU A 29 3.17 -2.06 -2.90
C LEU A 29 3.42 -1.07 -4.04
N LEU A 30 3.10 0.21 -3.83
CA LEU A 30 3.31 1.27 -4.83
C LEU A 30 4.79 1.41 -5.18
N GLN A 31 5.66 1.42 -4.17
CA GLN A 31 7.11 1.47 -4.39
C GLN A 31 7.62 0.25 -5.17
N ALA A 32 7.12 -0.95 -4.88
CA ALA A 32 7.48 -2.15 -5.62
C ALA A 32 7.04 -2.08 -7.09
N ARG A 33 5.87 -1.49 -7.37
CA ARG A 33 5.35 -1.28 -8.73
C ARG A 33 6.18 -0.26 -9.51
N GLU A 34 6.58 0.84 -8.87
CA GLU A 34 7.48 1.83 -9.48
C GLU A 34 8.83 1.20 -9.85
N TYR A 35 9.39 0.36 -8.97
CA TYR A 35 10.61 -0.37 -9.27
C TYR A 35 10.42 -1.42 -10.38
N GLU A 36 9.29 -2.11 -10.41
CA GLU A 36 8.94 -3.05 -11.48
C GLU A 36 8.91 -2.34 -12.84
N GLU A 37 8.23 -1.19 -12.92
CA GLU A 37 8.13 -0.37 -14.13
C GLU A 37 9.50 0.14 -14.60
N GLN A 38 10.43 0.39 -13.67
CA GLN A 38 11.83 0.71 -13.96
C GLN A 38 12.70 -0.50 -14.35
N GLY A 39 12.12 -1.71 -14.46
CA GLY A 39 12.80 -2.94 -14.88
C GLY A 39 13.50 -3.71 -13.76
N ARG A 40 13.22 -3.41 -12.48
CA ARG A 40 13.74 -4.18 -11.35
C ARG A 40 12.92 -5.46 -11.17
N ARG A 41 13.56 -6.62 -11.32
CA ARG A 41 12.88 -7.94 -11.36
C ARG A 41 12.63 -8.58 -10.01
N ASN A 42 13.37 -8.18 -8.98
CA ASN A 42 13.31 -8.81 -7.64
C ASN A 42 12.36 -8.05 -6.72
N VAL A 43 11.13 -7.77 -7.16
CA VAL A 43 10.14 -6.99 -6.40
C VAL A 43 8.84 -7.75 -6.14
N GLN A 44 8.65 -8.90 -6.77
CA GLN A 44 7.43 -9.71 -6.64
C GLN A 44 7.10 -10.12 -5.20
N PRO A 45 8.06 -10.58 -4.35
CA PRO A 45 7.75 -10.87 -2.95
C PRO A 45 7.14 -9.70 -2.18
N TRP A 46 7.51 -8.46 -2.50
CA TRP A 46 6.99 -7.25 -1.86
C TRP A 46 5.57 -6.95 -2.32
N ILE A 47 5.28 -7.17 -3.59
CA ILE A 47 3.92 -7.08 -4.15
C ILE A 47 3.01 -8.12 -3.48
N GLU A 48 3.42 -9.40 -3.49
CA GLU A 48 2.63 -10.51 -2.96
C GLU A 48 2.36 -10.37 -1.46
N THR A 49 3.39 -10.07 -0.66
CA THR A 49 3.25 -9.96 0.79
C THR A 49 2.46 -8.72 1.21
N SER A 50 2.60 -7.60 0.48
CA SER A 50 1.81 -6.40 0.74
C SER A 50 0.33 -6.65 0.47
N LEU A 51 0.00 -7.30 -0.66
CA LEU A 51 -1.37 -7.65 -1.02
C LEU A 51 -2.02 -8.61 -0.01
N ALA A 52 -1.29 -9.67 0.36
CA ALA A 52 -1.78 -10.67 1.31
C ALA A 52 -2.09 -10.09 2.70
N GLY A 53 -1.45 -8.98 3.07
CA GLY A 53 -1.65 -8.33 4.36
C GLY A 53 -2.80 -7.33 4.41
N LEU A 54 -3.44 -6.98 3.29
CA LEU A 54 -4.50 -5.95 3.26
C LEU A 54 -5.81 -6.48 3.85
N VAL A 55 -6.37 -5.76 4.82
CA VAL A 55 -7.57 -6.18 5.56
C VAL A 55 -8.82 -5.38 5.18
N THR A 56 -8.68 -4.08 4.98
CA THR A 56 -9.81 -3.20 4.70
C THR A 56 -10.24 -3.28 3.23
N ALA A 57 -11.55 -3.23 3.00
CA ALA A 57 -12.10 -3.22 1.64
C ALA A 57 -11.63 -2.00 0.82
N SER A 58 -11.41 -0.85 1.49
CA SER A 58 -10.83 0.34 0.86
C SER A 58 -9.42 0.08 0.37
N ALA A 59 -8.56 -0.53 1.20
CA ALA A 59 -7.18 -0.79 0.81
C ALA A 59 -7.09 -1.82 -0.32
N GLN A 60 -7.90 -2.87 -0.28
CA GLN A 60 -7.97 -3.87 -1.35
C GLN A 60 -8.37 -3.24 -2.70
N ARG A 61 -9.31 -2.28 -2.69
CA ARG A 61 -9.69 -1.53 -3.89
C ARG A 61 -8.55 -0.66 -4.41
N VAL A 62 -7.85 0.06 -3.53
CA VAL A 62 -6.69 0.89 -3.92
C VAL A 62 -5.60 0.02 -4.53
N ALA A 63 -5.30 -1.13 -3.93
CA ALA A 63 -4.32 -2.07 -4.45
C ALA A 63 -4.69 -2.61 -5.83
N LEU A 64 -5.96 -2.96 -6.06
CA LEU A 64 -6.44 -3.40 -7.38
C LEU A 64 -6.21 -2.33 -8.45
N GLU A 65 -6.53 -1.06 -8.15
CA GLU A 65 -6.28 0.04 -9.08
C GLU A 65 -4.78 0.24 -9.32
N ALA A 66 -3.94 0.16 -8.29
CA ALA A 66 -2.48 0.29 -8.40
C ALA A 66 -1.83 -0.83 -9.26
N LEU A 67 -2.39 -2.04 -9.25
CA LEU A 67 -1.91 -3.15 -10.07
C LEU A 67 -2.31 -3.05 -11.54
N THR A 68 -3.41 -2.36 -11.84
CA THR A 68 -4.01 -2.32 -13.19
C THR A 68 -3.68 -1.06 -13.98
N GLN A 69 -3.25 0.00 -13.30
CA GLN A 69 -2.85 1.26 -13.92
C GLN A 69 -1.32 1.42 -13.97
N GLY A 70 -0.83 2.29 -14.86
CA GLY A 70 0.57 2.75 -14.84
C GLY A 70 0.83 3.67 -13.65
N THR A 71 2.06 3.67 -13.10
CA THR A 71 2.36 4.34 -11.82
C THR A 71 2.19 5.86 -11.85
N LEU A 72 2.27 6.48 -13.04
CA LEU A 72 2.11 7.93 -13.23
C LEU A 72 0.79 8.37 -13.87
N VAL A 73 -0.15 7.45 -14.14
CA VAL A 73 -1.42 7.76 -14.82
C VAL A 73 -2.21 8.86 -14.10
N TRP A 74 -2.18 8.90 -12.78
CA TRP A 74 -2.87 9.93 -11.99
C TRP A 74 -2.30 11.33 -12.25
N LEU A 75 -0.97 11.45 -12.35
CA LEU A 75 -0.27 12.72 -12.59
C LEU A 75 -0.59 13.23 -14.00
N GLU A 76 -0.54 12.35 -14.99
CA GLU A 76 -0.86 12.64 -16.40
C GLU A 76 -2.30 13.12 -16.59
N ARG A 77 -3.24 12.67 -15.74
CA ARG A 77 -4.64 13.12 -15.76
C ARG A 77 -4.84 14.51 -15.16
N THR A 78 -4.11 14.82 -14.09
CA THR A 78 -4.23 16.11 -13.39
C THR A 78 -3.46 17.25 -14.06
N SER A 79 -2.52 16.92 -14.94
CA SER A 79 -1.72 17.89 -15.70
C SER A 79 -2.38 18.37 -17.00
N ARG A 80 -3.67 18.08 -17.20
CA ARG A 80 -4.50 18.52 -18.34
C ARG A 80 -5.52 19.55 -17.89
#